data_AF-A0A633Q1J6-F1
#
_entry.id   AF-A0A633Q1J6-F1
#
_cell.length_a   1.000
_cell.length_b   1.000
_cell.length_c   1.000
_cell.angle_alpha   90.00
_cell.angle_beta   90.00
_cell.angle_gamma   90.00
#
_symmetry.space_group_name_H-M   'P 1'
#
loop_
_entity.id
_entity.type
_entity.pdbx_description
1 polymer ?
#
loop_
_entity_poly.entity_id
_entity_poly.type
_entity_poly.pdbx_seq_one_letter_code
_entity_poly.pdbx_strand_id
1 'polypeptide(L)'
;LARLMGLRSQEAVQSAQSLRTWKQALERGERRLTVVFGTKGGRPRETIILDAGAVRKALDNAIGIAEQRNGRLIDRATLKEAMQFWRKQAERLGLTGQNSPHSLRYAWAQDAIRHYLAQGFSEQEALAMTAMDLGHGDGRGRYVAQVYGRRDEAG
;
A
#
# COMPACT_ATOMS: atom_id res chain seq x y z
N LEU A 1 7.19 2.08 0.06
CA LEU A 1 5.82 2.51 -0.35
C LEU A 1 4.79 1.39 -0.19
N ALA A 2 4.84 0.28 -0.94
CA ALA A 2 3.81 -0.77 -0.88
C ALA A 2 3.48 -1.29 0.54
N ARG A 3 4.51 -1.60 1.34
CA ARG A 3 4.38 -2.04 2.74
C ARG A 3 3.88 -0.97 3.71
N LEU A 4 4.18 0.30 3.44
CA LEU A 4 3.89 1.41 4.36
C LEU A 4 2.50 2.01 4.11
N MET A 5 1.97 1.85 2.90
CA MET A 5 0.74 2.49 2.44
C MET A 5 -0.29 1.49 1.90
N GLY A 6 -0.05 0.18 2.10
CA GLY A 6 -0.90 -0.88 1.58
C GLY A 6 -1.19 -0.71 0.09
N LEU A 7 -0.18 -0.51 -0.75
CA LEU A 7 -0.38 -0.37 -2.19
C LEU A 7 -0.46 -1.73 -2.87
N ARG A 8 -1.26 -1.83 -3.92
CA ARG A 8 -1.23 -2.95 -4.87
C ARG A 8 0.03 -2.82 -5.72
N SER A 9 0.50 -3.91 -6.33
CA SER A 9 1.67 -3.88 -7.20
C SER A 9 1.59 -2.79 -8.27
N GLN A 10 0.44 -2.67 -8.95
CA GLN A 10 0.26 -1.66 -9.99
C GLN A 10 0.16 -0.23 -9.46
N GLU A 11 -0.43 -0.03 -8.28
CA GLU A 11 -0.44 1.27 -7.58
C GLU A 11 0.99 1.67 -7.20
N ALA A 12 1.80 0.73 -6.68
CA ALA A 12 3.20 0.96 -6.34
C ALA A 12 4.03 1.32 -7.58
N VAL A 13 3.87 0.59 -8.68
CA VAL A 13 4.56 0.85 -9.96
C VAL A 13 4.22 2.23 -10.53
N GLN A 14 2.95 2.65 -10.45
CA GLN A 14 2.48 3.92 -11.02
C GLN A 14 2.49 5.09 -10.04
N SER A 15 2.89 4.88 -8.79
CA SER A 15 2.84 5.90 -7.72
C SER A 15 3.75 7.12 -7.94
N ALA A 16 4.70 7.05 -8.87
CA ALA A 16 5.66 8.11 -9.15
C ALA A 16 4.99 9.49 -9.36
N GLN A 17 3.83 9.50 -10.02
CA GLN A 17 3.05 10.69 -10.33
C GLN A 17 2.41 11.34 -9.09
N SER A 18 2.22 10.60 -8.00
CA SER A 18 1.58 11.08 -6.78
C SER A 18 2.57 11.43 -5.66
N LEU A 19 3.87 11.15 -5.81
CA LEU A 19 4.85 11.27 -4.72
C LEU A 19 4.92 12.69 -4.12
N ARG A 20 4.97 13.71 -4.97
CA ARG A 20 5.02 15.12 -4.52
C ARG A 20 3.74 15.53 -3.81
N THR A 21 2.58 15.14 -4.34
CA THR A 21 1.28 15.40 -3.73
C THR A 21 1.16 14.71 -2.37
N TRP A 22 1.62 13.46 -2.25
CA TRP A 22 1.62 12.74 -0.98
C TRP A 22 2.57 13.37 0.05
N LYS A 23 3.74 13.84 -0.38
CA LYS A 23 4.66 14.56 0.50
C LYS A 23 4.04 15.86 1.03
N GLN A 24 3.40 16.65 0.16
CA GLN A 24 2.70 17.87 0.56
C GLN A 24 1.55 17.58 1.54
N ALA A 25 0.77 16.51 1.31
CA ALA A 25 -0.29 16.08 2.24
C ALA A 25 0.26 15.76 3.63
N LEU A 26 1.40 15.04 3.72
CA LEU A 26 2.07 14.79 5.00
C LEU A 26 2.61 16.06 5.66
N GLU A 27 3.11 17.02 4.90
CA GLU A 27 3.57 18.32 5.41
C GLU A 27 2.42 19.16 5.96
N ARG A 28 1.21 19.01 5.41
CA ARG A 28 -0.03 19.61 5.96
C ARG A 28 -0.59 18.86 7.18
N GLY A 29 0.03 17.75 7.58
CA GLY A 29 -0.45 16.95 8.71
C GLY A 29 -1.68 16.10 8.38
N GLU A 30 -1.93 15.80 7.11
CA GLU A 30 -3.02 14.91 6.74
C GLU A 30 -2.80 13.51 7.31
N ARG A 31 -3.90 12.87 7.75
CA ARG A 31 -3.88 11.50 8.32
C ARG A 31 -4.08 10.42 7.26
N ARG A 32 -4.44 10.81 6.04
CA ARG A 32 -4.76 9.92 4.92
C ARG A 32 -4.09 10.42 3.65
N LEU A 33 -3.87 9.51 2.72
CA LEU A 33 -3.34 9.82 1.38
C LEU A 33 -4.27 9.23 0.31
N THR A 34 -4.55 10.03 -0.72
CA THR A 34 -5.34 9.60 -1.88
C THR A 34 -4.50 8.84 -2.89
N VAL A 35 -4.86 7.60 -3.19
CA VAL A 35 -4.26 6.79 -4.26
C VAL A 35 -5.16 6.87 -5.50
N VAL A 36 -4.64 7.48 -6.57
CA VAL A 36 -5.40 7.71 -7.83
C VAL A 36 -4.92 6.85 -9.00
N PHE A 37 -3.63 6.53 -9.09
CA PHE A 37 -3.06 5.77 -10.21
C PHE A 37 -2.90 4.28 -9.89
N GLY A 38 -3.16 3.43 -10.90
CA GLY A 38 -3.05 1.98 -10.78
C GLY A 38 -4.13 1.30 -9.94
N THR A 39 -5.17 2.04 -9.57
CA THR A 39 -6.33 1.54 -8.84
C THR A 39 -7.19 0.64 -9.72
N LYS A 40 -7.91 -0.30 -9.08
CA LYS A 40 -8.81 -1.21 -9.78
C LYS A 40 -10.01 -0.44 -10.33
N GLY A 41 -10.25 -0.56 -11.63
CA GLY A 41 -11.36 0.12 -12.32
C GLY A 41 -11.24 1.64 -12.34
N GLY A 42 -10.03 2.19 -12.12
CA GLY A 42 -9.79 3.64 -12.13
C GLY A 42 -10.41 4.40 -10.95
N ARG A 43 -10.92 3.70 -9.93
CA ARG A 43 -11.59 4.32 -8.78
C ARG A 43 -10.54 4.75 -7.74
N PRO A 44 -10.44 6.03 -7.38
CA PRO A 44 -9.58 6.48 -6.30
C PRO A 44 -9.93 5.80 -4.97
N ARG A 45 -8.93 5.66 -4.10
CA ARG A 45 -9.14 5.22 -2.71
C ARG A 45 -8.27 6.02 -1.77
N GLU A 46 -8.70 6.14 -0.53
CA GLU A 46 -7.88 6.67 0.55
C GLU A 46 -7.06 5.55 1.19
N THR A 47 -5.96 5.91 1.84
CA THR A 47 -5.22 5.02 2.73
C THR A 47 -4.78 5.77 3.97
N ILE A 48 -4.96 5.16 5.15
CA ILE A 48 -4.50 5.75 6.40
C ILE A 48 -2.97 5.75 6.51
N ILE A 49 -2.43 6.80 7.10
CA ILE A 49 -1.00 6.91 7.41
C ILE A 49 -0.77 6.28 8.79
N LEU A 50 -0.12 5.13 8.81
CA LEU A 50 0.19 4.40 10.05
C LEU A 50 1.45 4.92 10.75
N ASP A 51 2.44 5.33 9.97
CA ASP A 51 3.70 5.91 10.45
C ASP A 51 4.12 7.05 9.52
N ALA A 52 3.86 8.28 9.94
CA ALA A 52 4.15 9.47 9.14
C ALA A 52 5.65 9.65 8.89
N GLY A 53 6.51 9.27 9.85
CA GLY A 53 7.96 9.38 9.74
C GLY A 53 8.53 8.41 8.71
N ALA A 54 8.12 7.13 8.78
CA ALA A 54 8.53 6.11 7.82
C ALA A 54 8.00 6.41 6.41
N VAL A 55 6.75 6.87 6.29
CA VAL A 55 6.18 7.23 4.98
C VAL A 55 6.93 8.44 4.39
N ARG A 56 7.20 9.49 5.18
CA ARG A 56 7.97 10.66 4.72
C ARG A 56 9.34 10.25 4.18
N LYS A 57 10.11 9.48 4.95
CA LYS A 57 11.43 8.97 4.53
C LYS A 57 11.35 8.15 3.25
N ALA A 58 10.32 7.30 3.12
CA ALA A 58 10.12 6.50 1.92
C ALA A 58 9.76 7.35 0.69
N LEU A 59 8.99 8.43 0.87
CA LEU A 59 8.65 9.37 -0.20
C LEU A 59 9.85 10.18 -0.64
N ASP A 60 10.66 10.69 0.28
CA ASP A 60 11.88 11.44 -0.05
C ASP A 60 12.83 10.60 -0.92
N ASN A 61 13.07 9.35 -0.51
CA ASN A 61 13.86 8.41 -1.28
C ASN A 61 13.24 8.11 -2.66
N ALA A 62 11.91 7.90 -2.71
CA ALA A 62 11.20 7.61 -3.95
C ALA A 62 11.24 8.80 -4.93
N ILE A 63 11.15 10.03 -4.44
CA ILE A 63 11.25 11.25 -5.25
C ILE A 63 12.64 11.34 -5.88
N GLY A 64 13.71 11.17 -5.08
CA GLY A 64 15.07 11.21 -5.61
C GLY A 64 15.32 10.13 -6.67
N ILE A 65 14.80 8.91 -6.47
CA ILE A 65 14.88 7.84 -7.48
C ILE A 65 14.12 8.21 -8.75
N ALA A 66 12.91 8.78 -8.62
CA ALA A 66 12.09 9.14 -9.77
C ALA A 66 12.74 10.26 -10.60
N GLU A 67 13.35 11.26 -9.94
CA GLU A 67 14.09 12.34 -10.61
C GLU A 67 15.25 11.81 -11.46
N GLN A 68 15.97 10.79 -10.97
CA GLN A 68 17.05 10.12 -11.71
C GLN A 68 16.56 9.22 -12.85
N ARG A 69 15.26 8.95 -12.92
CA ARG A 69 14.64 7.94 -13.80
C ARG A 69 13.49 8.52 -14.61
N ASN A 70 13.62 9.76 -15.08
CA ASN A 70 12.65 10.42 -15.95
C ASN A 70 11.22 10.44 -15.36
N GLY A 71 11.10 10.65 -14.05
CA GLY A 71 9.82 10.68 -13.34
C GLY A 71 9.22 9.29 -13.07
N ARG A 72 9.98 8.20 -13.20
CA ARG A 72 9.50 6.82 -12.95
C ARG A 72 10.24 6.15 -11.81
N LEU A 73 9.55 5.37 -10.99
CA LEU A 73 10.21 4.51 -9.99
C LEU A 73 10.85 3.28 -10.63
N ILE A 74 10.19 2.72 -11.64
CA ILE A 74 10.68 1.61 -12.46
C ILE A 74 10.70 2.09 -13.90
N ASP A 75 11.89 2.39 -14.41
CA ASP A 75 12.05 2.91 -15.77
C ASP A 75 12.04 1.75 -16.77
N ARG A 76 10.86 1.47 -17.31
CA ARG A 76 10.60 0.49 -18.37
C ARG A 76 9.69 1.12 -19.40
N ALA A 77 9.79 0.67 -20.64
CA ALA A 77 9.08 1.28 -21.77
C ALA A 77 7.56 1.11 -21.63
N THR A 78 7.12 -0.02 -21.07
CA THR A 78 5.69 -0.31 -20.88
C THR A 78 5.33 -0.63 -19.44
N LEU A 79 4.06 -0.42 -19.08
CA LEU A 79 3.52 -0.84 -17.78
C LEU A 79 3.67 -2.35 -17.56
N LYS A 80 3.51 -3.16 -18.61
CA LYS A 80 3.67 -4.62 -18.55
C LYS A 80 5.08 -5.00 -18.11
N GLU A 81 6.11 -4.38 -18.71
CA GLU A 81 7.50 -4.61 -18.34
C GLU A 81 7.82 -4.10 -16.93
N ALA A 82 7.29 -2.93 -16.55
CA ALA A 82 7.46 -2.40 -15.20
C ALA A 82 6.86 -3.33 -14.14
N MET A 83 5.68 -3.89 -14.42
CA MET A 83 5.02 -4.88 -13.56
C MET A 83 5.80 -6.19 -13.48
N GLN A 84 6.35 -6.68 -14.59
CA GLN A 84 7.20 -7.86 -14.60
C GLN A 84 8.49 -7.63 -13.80
N PHE A 85 9.11 -6.45 -13.95
CA PHE A 85 10.28 -6.06 -13.18
C PHE A 85 9.97 -6.03 -11.68
N TRP A 86 8.87 -5.38 -11.29
CA TRP A 86 8.40 -5.37 -9.89
C TRP A 86 8.23 -6.79 -9.35
N ARG A 87 7.56 -7.67 -10.09
CA ARG A 87 7.35 -9.06 -9.67
C ARG A 87 8.67 -9.80 -9.48
N LYS A 88 9.58 -9.71 -10.46
CA LYS A 88 10.92 -10.33 -10.36
C LYS A 88 11.72 -9.79 -9.17
N GLN A 89 11.65 -8.49 -8.91
CA GLN A 89 12.35 -7.89 -7.76
C GLN A 89 11.78 -8.37 -6.43
N ALA A 90 10.46 -8.47 -6.32
CA ALA A 90 9.83 -9.02 -5.13
C ALA A 90 10.17 -10.51 -4.95
N GLU A 91 10.15 -11.30 -6.03
CA GLU A 91 10.58 -12.71 -6.01
C GLU A 91 12.03 -12.85 -5.51
N ARG A 92 12.95 -11.99 -5.98
CA ARG A 92 14.36 -11.97 -5.52
C ARG A 92 14.51 -11.61 -4.05
N LEU A 93 13.55 -10.88 -3.47
CA LEU A 93 13.51 -10.55 -2.04
C LEU A 93 12.83 -11.65 -1.21
N GLY A 94 12.58 -12.82 -1.80
CA GLY A 94 11.89 -13.93 -1.12
C GLY A 94 10.38 -13.73 -1.02
N LEU A 95 9.82 -12.71 -1.67
CA LEU A 95 8.39 -12.45 -1.70
C LEU A 95 7.70 -13.32 -2.76
N THR A 96 7.80 -14.64 -2.61
CA THR A 96 7.26 -15.67 -3.51
C THR A 96 6.22 -16.53 -2.79
N GLY A 97 5.34 -17.22 -3.54
CA GLY A 97 4.37 -18.16 -2.92
C GLY A 97 3.48 -17.50 -1.86
N GLN A 98 3.42 -18.07 -0.66
CA GLN A 98 2.69 -17.48 0.50
C GLN A 98 3.22 -16.09 0.89
N ASN A 99 4.50 -15.82 0.60
CA ASN A 99 5.15 -14.53 0.81
C ASN A 99 5.06 -13.58 -0.39
N SER A 100 4.21 -13.87 -1.40
CA SER A 100 4.04 -13.09 -2.65
C SER A 100 4.07 -11.56 -2.44
N PRO A 101 4.24 -10.70 -3.46
CA PRO A 101 4.20 -9.23 -3.27
C PRO A 101 2.95 -8.71 -2.55
N HIS A 102 1.87 -9.51 -2.51
CA HIS A 102 0.68 -9.26 -1.71
C HIS A 102 0.91 -9.37 -0.19
N SER A 103 1.93 -10.08 0.28
CA SER A 103 2.35 -10.19 1.68
C SER A 103 2.67 -8.83 2.30
N LEU A 104 3.27 -7.91 1.54
CA LEU A 104 3.50 -6.54 2.01
C LEU A 104 2.18 -5.80 2.27
N ARG A 105 1.17 -6.06 1.43
CA ARG A 105 -0.19 -5.56 1.62
C ARG A 105 -0.88 -6.26 2.79
N TYR A 106 -0.59 -7.55 3.00
CA TYR A 106 -1.09 -8.31 4.15
C TYR A 106 -0.59 -7.73 5.47
N ALA A 107 0.73 -7.57 5.59
CA ALA A 107 1.35 -6.98 6.76
C ALA A 107 0.84 -5.56 7.03
N TRP A 108 0.66 -4.73 5.98
CA TRP A 108 0.07 -3.41 6.14
C TRP A 108 -1.36 -3.46 6.69
N ALA A 109 -2.21 -4.35 6.19
CA ALA A 109 -3.60 -4.40 6.65
C ALA A 109 -3.70 -4.90 8.09
N GLN A 110 -2.83 -5.82 8.50
CA GLN A 110 -2.74 -6.24 9.90
C GLN A 110 -2.37 -5.07 10.82
N ASP A 111 -1.43 -4.22 10.41
CA ASP A 111 -1.10 -3.00 11.15
C ASP A 111 -2.29 -2.03 11.18
N ALA A 112 -3.01 -1.87 10.06
CA ALA A 112 -4.17 -0.99 9.98
C ALA A 112 -5.32 -1.47 10.88
N ILE A 113 -5.60 -2.77 10.91
CA ILE A 113 -6.58 -3.37 11.82
C ILE A 113 -6.19 -3.08 13.27
N ARG A 114 -4.93 -3.36 13.64
CA ARG A 114 -4.42 -3.06 15.00
C ARG A 114 -4.55 -1.57 15.33
N HIS A 115 -4.26 -0.70 14.38
CA HIS A 115 -4.36 0.75 14.54
C HIS A 115 -5.79 1.19 14.84
N TYR A 116 -6.78 0.70 14.08
CA TYR A 116 -8.18 1.02 14.33
C TYR A 116 -8.69 0.42 15.65
N LEU A 117 -8.32 -0.84 15.96
CA LEU A 117 -8.66 -1.44 17.25
C LEU A 117 -8.10 -0.63 18.43
N ALA A 118 -6.86 -0.16 18.33
CA ALA A 118 -6.23 0.68 19.36
C ALA A 118 -6.91 2.06 19.52
N GLN A 119 -7.68 2.51 18.53
CA GLN A 119 -8.50 3.73 18.59
C GLN A 119 -9.90 3.47 19.19
N GLY A 120 -10.22 2.24 19.58
CA GLY A 120 -11.49 1.87 20.21
C GLY A 120 -12.60 1.49 19.22
N PHE A 121 -12.29 1.35 17.93
CA PHE A 121 -13.26 0.81 16.96
C PHE A 121 -13.57 -0.65 17.27
N SER A 122 -14.80 -1.08 16.99
CA SER A 122 -15.15 -2.51 17.03
C SER A 122 -14.34 -3.29 15.98
N GLU A 123 -14.22 -4.61 16.16
CA GLU A 123 -13.56 -5.47 15.18
C GLU A 123 -14.23 -5.35 13.79
N GLN A 124 -15.56 -5.28 13.75
CA GLN A 124 -16.30 -5.10 12.50
C GLN A 124 -15.96 -3.80 11.80
N GLU A 125 -15.90 -2.68 12.54
CA GLU A 125 -15.52 -1.37 11.98
C GLU A 125 -14.05 -1.35 11.56
N ALA A 126 -13.13 -1.88 12.36
CA ALA A 126 -11.71 -1.95 12.03
C ALA A 126 -11.47 -2.73 10.72
N LEU A 127 -12.18 -3.85 10.53
CA LEU A 127 -12.15 -4.63 9.30
C LEU A 127 -12.76 -3.88 8.11
N ALA A 128 -13.90 -3.20 8.30
CA ALA A 128 -14.55 -2.42 7.24
C ALA A 128 -13.68 -1.23 6.80
N MET A 129 -13.12 -0.48 7.76
CA MET A 129 -12.21 0.64 7.50
C MET A 129 -10.96 0.18 6.77
N THR A 130 -10.35 -0.92 7.21
CA THR A 130 -9.21 -1.52 6.52
C THR A 130 -9.58 -1.97 5.11
N ALA A 131 -10.76 -2.57 4.90
CA ALA A 131 -11.23 -2.94 3.57
C ALA A 131 -11.42 -1.73 2.65
N MET A 132 -11.97 -0.62 3.18
CA MET A 132 -12.10 0.65 2.48
C MET A 132 -10.74 1.23 2.11
N ASP A 133 -9.79 1.24 3.04
CA ASP A 133 -8.43 1.70 2.77
C ASP A 133 -7.76 0.82 1.69
N LEU A 134 -8.02 -0.49 1.67
CA LEU A 134 -7.54 -1.39 0.62
C LEU A 134 -8.31 -1.25 -0.72
N GLY A 135 -9.30 -0.36 -0.81
CA GLY A 135 -10.14 -0.17 -1.99
C GLY A 135 -10.94 -1.42 -2.34
N HIS A 136 -11.43 -2.13 -1.32
CA HIS A 136 -12.28 -3.32 -1.45
C HIS A 136 -13.77 -3.03 -1.23
N GLY A 137 -14.11 -1.85 -0.70
CA GLY A 137 -15.45 -1.55 -0.20
C GLY A 137 -15.65 -2.08 1.23
N ASP A 138 -16.64 -1.55 1.92
CA ASP A 138 -17.02 -1.85 3.30
C ASP A 138 -17.60 -3.27 3.46
N GLY A 139 -18.33 -3.77 2.45
CA GLY A 139 -18.93 -5.11 2.44
C GLY A 139 -17.95 -6.30 2.40
N ARG A 140 -16.63 -6.06 2.46
CA ARG A 140 -15.59 -7.10 2.36
C ARG A 140 -14.80 -7.32 3.64
N GLY A 141 -15.26 -6.83 4.78
CA GLY A 141 -14.62 -7.07 6.09
C GLY A 141 -14.34 -8.57 6.37
N ARG A 142 -15.25 -9.46 5.97
CA ARG A 142 -15.07 -10.93 6.10
C ARG A 142 -13.90 -11.47 5.24
N TYR A 143 -13.71 -10.94 4.04
CA TYR A 143 -12.54 -11.26 3.20
C TYR A 143 -11.25 -10.74 3.83
N VAL A 144 -11.30 -9.54 4.43
CA VAL A 144 -10.17 -8.99 5.16
C VAL A 144 -9.81 -9.88 6.36
N ALA A 145 -10.77 -10.31 7.17
CA ALA A 145 -10.53 -11.23 8.28
C ALA A 145 -9.94 -12.57 7.82
N GLN A 146 -10.47 -13.17 6.77
CA GLN A 146 -10.00 -14.48 6.26
C GLN A 146 -8.60 -14.41 5.65
N VAL A 147 -8.27 -13.31 4.98
CA VAL A 147 -7.04 -13.18 4.18
C VAL A 147 -5.93 -12.45 4.94
N TYR A 148 -6.29 -11.57 5.88
CA TYR A 148 -5.36 -10.70 6.62
C TYR A 148 -5.39 -10.98 8.13
N GLY A 149 -6.47 -11.58 8.65
CA GLY A 149 -6.65 -11.88 10.08
C GLY A 149 -6.06 -13.20 10.55
N ARG A 150 -5.42 -14.00 9.68
CA ARG A 150 -4.66 -15.16 10.15
C ARG A 150 -3.44 -14.67 10.93
N ARG A 151 -3.57 -14.76 12.26
CA ARG A 151 -2.43 -14.91 13.17
C ARG A 151 -1.60 -16.09 12.67
N ASP A 152 -0.28 -15.96 12.77
CA ASP A 152 0.62 -17.11 12.81
C ASP A 152 0.23 -17.97 14.01
N GLU A 153 -0.71 -18.89 13.81
CA GLU A 153 -0.86 -20.09 14.63
C GLU A 153 -0.36 -21.27 13.78
N ALA A 154 0.96 -21.36 13.74
CA ALA A 154 1.76 -22.55 13.41
C ALA A 154 3.13 -22.21 14.00
N GLY A 155 3.55 -22.67 15.16
CA GLY A 155 3.45 -24.01 15.74
C GLY A 155 4.83 -24.27 16.33
#